data_AF-A0A255UBH2-F1
#
_entry.id   AF-A0A255UBH2-F1
#
_cell.length_a   1.000
_cell.length_b   1.000
_cell.length_c   1.000
_cell.angle_alpha   90.00
_cell.angle_beta   90.00
_cell.angle_gamma   90.00
#
_symmetry.space_group_name_H-M   'P 1'
#
loop_
_entity.id
_entity.type
_entity.pdbx_description
1 polymer ?
#
loop_
_entity_poly.entity_id
_entity_poly.type
_entity_poly.pdbx_seq_one_letter_code
_entity_poly.pdbx_strand_id
1 'polypeptide(L)'
;MTNREWALKMIPVLVRWAQGAWDKPHYYSDLTAAVGHKTNHIGNVMGIIQDIIDDLQKQSGKNIPTLNCLVFSKSSDLPSDGFDYVIKNYSKLSPDSKKGEVRKLNLQAHLYDWEWVLDSLGLQPAKIFSTDDLSKLKSSSHGFGGEGKEHKTIKDYICSHPESIGIRKVISARTEYDLLSGDRLDVFFECKGNKHIAIEVKPSSSPEYDITRGIFQCVKYQAVMDAARVADYGNYNNEVILVMAGIMSAKNKQLANDLAINYIENFTLAG
;
A
#
# COMPACT_ATOMS: atom_id res chain seq x y z
N MET A 1 1.90 23.99 -12.67
CA MET A 1 2.63 22.95 -13.42
C MET A 1 1.79 22.51 -14.59
N THR A 2 2.40 22.35 -15.77
CA THR A 2 1.76 21.74 -16.94
C THR A 2 1.50 20.25 -16.70
N ASN A 3 0.63 19.63 -17.50
CA ASN A 3 0.41 18.17 -17.40
C ASN A 3 1.71 17.38 -17.66
N ARG A 4 2.60 17.90 -18.51
CA ARG A 4 3.91 17.29 -18.75
C ARG A 4 4.83 17.37 -17.54
N GLU A 5 4.85 18.49 -16.82
CA GLU A 5 5.60 18.63 -15.57
C GLU A 5 5.08 17.67 -14.48
N TRP A 6 3.75 17.48 -14.40
CA TRP A 6 3.17 16.49 -13.51
C TRP A 6 3.49 15.05 -13.92
N ALA A 7 3.49 14.74 -15.21
CA ALA A 7 3.90 13.44 -15.73
C ALA A 7 5.34 13.11 -15.31
N LEU A 8 6.27 14.05 -15.50
CA LEU A 8 7.67 13.90 -15.06
C LEU A 8 7.80 13.70 -13.55
N LYS A 9 6.95 14.31 -12.73
CA LYS A 9 6.93 14.06 -11.28
C LYS A 9 6.35 12.71 -10.89
N MET A 10 5.41 12.17 -11.67
CA MET A 10 4.75 10.90 -11.40
C MET A 10 5.59 9.69 -11.85
N ILE A 11 6.42 9.83 -12.90
CA ILE A 11 7.26 8.75 -13.41
C ILE A 11 8.12 8.12 -12.29
N PRO A 12 8.87 8.87 -11.46
CA PRO A 12 9.68 8.27 -10.39
C PRO A 12 8.86 7.52 -9.34
N VAL A 13 7.62 7.96 -9.07
CA VAL A 13 6.71 7.27 -8.15
C VAL A 13 6.26 5.93 -8.75
N LEU A 14 5.87 5.94 -10.02
CA LEU A 14 5.47 4.73 -10.73
C LEU A 14 6.63 3.74 -10.88
N VAL A 15 7.86 4.22 -11.12
CA VAL A 15 9.06 3.38 -11.14
C VAL A 15 9.27 2.72 -9.77
N ARG A 16 9.13 3.46 -8.68
CA ARG A 16 9.21 2.87 -7.32
C ARG A 16 8.15 1.78 -7.14
N TRP A 17 6.92 1.99 -7.60
CA TRP A 17 5.87 0.98 -7.53
C TRP A 17 6.18 -0.24 -8.39
N ALA A 18 6.70 -0.06 -9.60
CA ALA A 18 7.16 -1.16 -10.45
C ALA A 18 8.24 -1.99 -9.74
N GLN A 19 9.19 -1.34 -9.07
CA GLN A 19 10.31 -2.03 -8.43
C GLN A 19 9.90 -2.72 -7.12
N GLY A 20 9.08 -2.07 -6.29
CA GLY A 20 8.84 -2.50 -4.91
C GLY A 20 7.45 -3.06 -4.58
N ALA A 21 6.44 -2.81 -5.43
CA ALA A 21 5.05 -3.09 -5.10
C ALA A 21 4.17 -3.39 -6.33
N TRP A 22 4.76 -4.00 -7.37
CA TRP A 22 4.12 -4.19 -8.68
C TRP A 22 2.90 -5.13 -8.66
N ASP A 23 2.84 -6.02 -7.66
CA ASP A 23 1.78 -7.00 -7.47
C ASP A 23 0.68 -6.51 -6.51
N LYS A 24 0.77 -5.24 -6.06
CA LYS A 24 -0.19 -4.58 -5.19
C LYS A 24 -1.02 -3.56 -5.97
N PRO A 25 -2.30 -3.37 -5.63
CA PRO A 25 -3.09 -2.31 -6.22
C PRO A 25 -2.63 -0.95 -5.69
N HIS A 26 -2.33 -0.02 -6.60
CA HIS A 26 -2.14 1.40 -6.30
C HIS A 26 -3.21 2.19 -7.02
N TYR A 27 -3.86 3.14 -6.36
CA TYR A 27 -4.97 3.88 -6.95
C TYR A 27 -4.53 5.23 -7.51
N TYR A 28 -5.31 5.80 -8.43
CA TYR A 28 -5.09 7.16 -8.93
C TYR A 28 -5.00 8.21 -7.80
N SER A 29 -5.76 8.02 -6.71
CA SER A 29 -5.68 8.88 -5.52
C SER A 29 -4.32 8.83 -4.84
N ASP A 30 -3.64 7.68 -4.91
CA ASP A 30 -2.38 7.46 -4.22
C ASP A 30 -1.25 8.10 -5.03
N LEU A 31 -1.34 8.03 -6.36
CA LEU A 31 -0.38 8.70 -7.25
C LEU A 31 -0.48 10.23 -7.12
N THR A 32 -1.71 10.76 -7.10
CA THR A 32 -1.94 12.20 -6.89
C THR A 32 -1.45 12.66 -5.53
N ALA A 33 -1.69 11.89 -4.46
CA ALA A 33 -1.19 12.17 -3.12
C ALA A 33 0.34 12.15 -3.06
N ALA A 34 0.99 11.16 -3.68
CA ALA A 34 2.45 11.00 -3.68
C ALA A 34 3.21 12.17 -4.31
N VAL A 35 2.61 12.86 -5.28
CA VAL A 35 3.20 14.06 -5.92
C VAL A 35 2.58 15.38 -5.45
N GLY A 36 1.58 15.33 -4.56
CA GLY A 36 0.85 16.52 -4.08
C GLY A 36 -0.03 17.20 -5.14
N HIS A 37 -0.51 16.47 -6.15
CA HIS A 37 -1.31 17.00 -7.25
C HIS A 37 -2.81 16.74 -7.06
N LYS A 38 -3.57 17.74 -6.64
CA LYS A 38 -5.04 17.64 -6.60
C LYS A 38 -5.64 17.82 -8.00
N THR A 39 -6.15 16.75 -8.61
CA THR A 39 -6.77 16.80 -9.95
C THR A 39 -7.82 15.71 -10.15
N ASN A 40 -8.85 16.03 -10.94
CA ASN A 40 -9.85 15.07 -11.43
C ASN A 40 -9.52 14.58 -12.86
N HIS A 41 -8.43 15.05 -13.46
CA HIS A 41 -8.04 14.76 -14.84
C HIS A 41 -6.71 14.02 -14.94
N ILE A 42 -6.41 13.16 -13.95
CA ILE A 42 -5.18 12.37 -13.92
C ILE A 42 -5.00 11.49 -15.17
N GLY A 43 -6.10 11.03 -15.81
CA GLY A 43 -6.03 10.25 -17.05
C GLY A 43 -5.24 10.94 -18.17
N ASN A 44 -5.37 12.27 -18.31
CA ASN A 44 -4.61 13.03 -19.31
C ASN A 44 -3.10 13.03 -19.00
N VAL A 45 -2.75 13.10 -17.71
CA VAL A 45 -1.35 13.04 -17.26
C VAL A 45 -0.78 11.64 -17.50
N MET A 46 -1.57 10.59 -17.26
CA MET A 46 -1.20 9.20 -17.52
C MET A 46 -0.94 8.93 -19.01
N GLY A 47 -1.76 9.49 -19.91
CA GLY A 47 -1.50 9.48 -21.36
C GLY A 47 -0.17 10.14 -21.70
N ILE A 48 0.13 11.31 -21.14
CA ILE A 48 1.41 12.01 -21.36
C ILE A 48 2.59 11.21 -20.78
N ILE A 49 2.42 10.49 -19.68
CA ILE A 49 3.44 9.56 -19.18
C ILE A 49 3.74 8.50 -20.25
N GLN A 50 2.71 7.93 -20.89
CA GLN A 50 2.93 6.98 -21.98
C GLN A 50 3.64 7.62 -23.18
N ASP A 51 3.24 8.83 -23.59
CA ASP A 51 3.89 9.56 -24.69
C ASP A 51 5.40 9.77 -24.43
N ILE A 52 5.76 10.17 -23.21
CA ILE A 52 7.16 10.35 -22.81
C ILE A 52 7.94 9.03 -22.93
N ILE A 53 7.36 7.93 -22.48
CA ILE A 53 7.97 6.60 -22.56
C ILE A 53 8.10 6.15 -24.02
N ASP A 54 7.07 6.34 -24.84
CA ASP A 54 7.08 5.97 -26.26
C ASP A 54 8.12 6.76 -27.05
N ASP A 55 8.27 8.05 -26.76
CA ASP A 55 9.29 8.89 -27.39
C ASP A 55 10.71 8.49 -27.00
N LEU A 56 10.95 8.15 -25.72
CA LEU A 56 12.25 7.64 -25.29
C LEU A 56 12.55 6.25 -25.89
N GLN A 57 11.52 5.40 -26.02
CA GLN A 57 11.62 4.12 -26.71
C GLN A 57 12.03 4.30 -28.18
N LYS A 58 11.40 5.24 -28.92
CA LYS A 58 11.76 5.55 -30.31
C LYS A 58 13.21 6.05 -30.43
N GLN A 59 13.66 6.89 -29.50
CA GLN A 59 15.01 7.46 -29.52
C GLN A 59 16.09 6.43 -29.16
N SER A 60 15.82 5.58 -28.18
CA SER A 60 16.79 4.59 -27.67
C SER A 60 16.77 3.25 -28.42
N GLY A 61 15.67 2.95 -29.13
CA GLY A 61 15.43 1.63 -29.74
C GLY A 61 15.16 0.51 -28.72
N LYS A 62 15.06 0.82 -27.43
CA LYS A 62 14.77 -0.16 -26.38
C LYS A 62 13.26 -0.30 -26.19
N ASN A 63 12.79 -1.53 -26.01
CA ASN A 63 11.39 -1.78 -25.64
C ASN A 63 11.19 -1.41 -24.16
N ILE A 64 10.45 -0.33 -23.88
CA ILE A 64 10.19 0.15 -22.51
C ILE A 64 8.76 -0.26 -22.13
N PRO A 65 8.55 -1.03 -21.06
CA PRO A 65 7.20 -1.41 -20.64
C PRO A 65 6.40 -0.20 -20.15
N THR A 66 5.07 -0.30 -20.22
CA THR A 66 4.22 0.75 -19.71
C THR A 66 4.19 0.77 -18.17
N LEU A 67 4.22 1.97 -17.60
CA LEU A 67 3.95 2.20 -16.17
C LEU A 67 2.45 2.40 -15.88
N ASN A 68 1.63 2.61 -16.90
CA ASN A 68 0.21 2.94 -16.73
C ASN A 68 -0.60 1.81 -16.09
N CYS A 69 -0.18 0.56 -16.30
CA CYS A 69 -0.82 -0.64 -15.75
C CYS A 69 -0.78 -0.73 -14.22
N LEU A 70 0.14 0.00 -13.57
CA LEU A 70 0.32 0.01 -12.12
C LEU A 70 -0.77 0.78 -11.37
N VAL A 71 -1.62 1.55 -12.09
CA VAL A 71 -2.58 2.47 -11.46
C VAL A 71 -4.02 2.03 -11.71
N PHE A 72 -4.76 1.85 -10.63
CA PHE A 72 -6.06 1.21 -10.57
C PHE A 72 -7.16 2.22 -10.26
N SER A 73 -8.38 1.93 -10.74
CA SER A 73 -9.59 2.58 -10.26
C SER A 73 -10.10 1.87 -9.01
N LYS A 74 -10.48 2.64 -7.97
CA LYS A 74 -11.12 2.10 -6.76
C LYS A 74 -12.47 1.41 -7.04
N SER A 75 -13.15 1.77 -8.13
CA SER A 75 -14.45 1.19 -8.47
C SER A 75 -14.37 -0.22 -9.05
N SER A 76 -13.33 -0.51 -9.84
CA SER A 76 -13.19 -1.76 -10.59
C SER A 76 -12.04 -2.64 -10.12
N ASP A 77 -11.16 -2.11 -9.26
CA ASP A 77 -9.89 -2.73 -8.86
C ASP A 77 -9.08 -3.22 -10.08
N LEU A 78 -9.10 -2.40 -11.12
CA LEU A 78 -8.40 -2.58 -12.39
C LEU A 78 -8.07 -1.19 -12.98
N PRO A 79 -7.07 -1.08 -13.87
CA PRO A 79 -6.91 0.12 -14.70
C PRO A 79 -8.21 0.49 -15.41
N SER A 80 -8.47 1.80 -15.48
CA SER A 80 -9.69 2.34 -16.09
C SER A 80 -9.72 2.12 -17.61
N ASP A 81 -10.89 2.30 -18.23
CA ASP A 81 -11.04 2.11 -19.68
C ASP A 81 -10.18 3.07 -20.53
N GLY A 82 -9.73 4.19 -19.95
CA GLY A 82 -8.73 5.07 -20.58
C GLY A 82 -7.39 4.37 -20.89
N PHE A 83 -7.14 3.21 -20.28
CA PHE A 83 -5.99 2.36 -20.59
C PHE A 83 -6.00 1.80 -22.02
N ASP A 84 -7.14 1.89 -22.74
CA ASP A 84 -7.21 1.65 -24.19
C ASP A 84 -6.20 2.47 -25.00
N TYR A 85 -5.82 3.64 -24.50
CA TYR A 85 -4.79 4.48 -25.09
C TYR A 85 -3.42 3.79 -25.16
N VAL A 86 -3.11 2.95 -24.17
CA VAL A 86 -1.86 2.21 -24.06
C VAL A 86 -2.01 0.80 -24.64
N ILE A 87 -3.07 0.09 -24.25
CA ILE A 87 -3.35 -1.29 -24.67
C ILE A 87 -4.64 -1.30 -25.46
N LYS A 88 -4.51 -1.39 -26.79
CA LYS A 88 -5.64 -1.34 -27.72
C LYS A 88 -6.72 -2.38 -27.37
N ASN A 89 -7.97 -1.92 -27.24
CA ASN A 89 -9.15 -2.73 -26.90
C ASN A 89 -9.12 -3.37 -25.50
N TYR A 90 -8.31 -2.88 -24.57
CA TYR A 90 -8.33 -3.31 -23.17
C TYR A 90 -9.74 -3.26 -22.55
N SER A 91 -10.50 -2.19 -22.79
CA SER A 91 -11.85 -1.99 -22.26
C SER A 91 -12.82 -3.12 -22.63
N LYS A 92 -12.60 -3.76 -23.78
CA LYS A 92 -13.41 -4.87 -24.33
C LYS A 92 -13.03 -6.24 -23.76
N LEU A 93 -11.93 -6.35 -23.02
CA LEU A 93 -11.51 -7.61 -22.41
C LEU A 93 -12.47 -8.00 -21.27
N SER A 94 -12.64 -9.30 -21.07
CA SER A 94 -13.32 -9.83 -19.89
C SER A 94 -12.56 -9.44 -18.61
N PRO A 95 -13.21 -9.37 -17.44
CA PRO A 95 -12.53 -9.05 -16.17
C PRO A 95 -11.31 -9.95 -15.88
N ASP A 96 -11.40 -11.25 -16.16
CA ASP A 96 -10.28 -12.18 -15.93
C ASP A 96 -9.15 -11.97 -16.94
N SER A 97 -9.50 -11.67 -18.21
CA SER A 97 -8.51 -11.30 -19.22
C SER A 97 -7.80 -9.98 -18.87
N LYS A 98 -8.53 -8.98 -18.34
CA LYS A 98 -7.93 -7.73 -17.84
C LYS A 98 -6.93 -8.02 -16.72
N LYS A 99 -7.31 -8.84 -15.73
CA LYS A 99 -6.41 -9.24 -14.63
C LYS A 99 -5.13 -9.92 -15.13
N GLY A 100 -5.26 -10.84 -16.08
CA GLY A 100 -4.13 -11.54 -16.68
C GLY A 100 -3.18 -10.59 -17.42
N GLU A 101 -3.72 -9.70 -18.25
CA GLU A 101 -2.90 -8.74 -19.02
C GLU A 101 -2.23 -7.72 -18.09
N VAL A 102 -2.95 -7.20 -17.09
CA VAL A 102 -2.38 -6.27 -16.10
C VAL A 102 -1.24 -6.93 -15.32
N ARG A 103 -1.43 -8.16 -14.84
CA ARG A 103 -0.36 -8.88 -14.13
C ARG A 103 0.88 -9.07 -14.99
N LYS A 104 0.69 -9.43 -16.26
CA LYS A 104 1.78 -9.57 -17.23
C LYS A 104 2.54 -8.25 -17.43
N LEU A 105 1.83 -7.14 -17.64
CA LEU A 105 2.45 -5.83 -17.85
C LEU A 105 3.15 -5.31 -16.58
N ASN A 106 2.55 -5.47 -15.40
CA ASN A 106 3.20 -5.11 -14.14
C ASN A 106 4.48 -5.92 -13.92
N LEU A 107 4.48 -7.22 -14.25
CA LEU A 107 5.70 -8.04 -14.17
C LEU A 107 6.78 -7.57 -15.14
N GLN A 108 6.41 -7.17 -16.37
CA GLN A 108 7.36 -6.58 -17.32
C GLN A 108 7.95 -5.28 -16.78
N ALA A 109 7.13 -4.40 -16.20
CA ALA A 109 7.60 -3.18 -15.55
C ALA A 109 8.52 -3.50 -14.36
N HIS A 110 8.19 -4.51 -13.56
CA HIS A 110 8.99 -4.92 -12.41
C HIS A 110 10.39 -5.39 -12.78
N LEU A 111 10.49 -6.21 -13.83
CA LEU A 111 11.76 -6.79 -14.28
C LEU A 111 12.61 -5.81 -15.11
N TYR A 112 12.11 -4.60 -15.38
CA TYR A 112 12.79 -3.64 -16.23
C TYR A 112 13.85 -2.85 -15.47
N ASP A 113 14.96 -2.55 -16.15
CA ASP A 113 15.95 -1.60 -15.66
C ASP A 113 15.48 -0.17 -15.90
N TRP A 114 15.02 0.49 -14.83
CA TRP A 114 14.51 1.85 -14.86
C TRP A 114 15.57 2.93 -14.59
N GLU A 115 16.78 2.56 -14.17
CA GLU A 115 17.80 3.55 -13.80
C GLU A 115 18.15 4.42 -15.01
N TRP A 116 18.45 3.79 -16.15
CA TRP A 116 18.77 4.52 -17.38
C TRP A 116 17.58 5.35 -17.90
N VAL A 117 16.32 4.94 -17.65
CA VAL A 117 15.12 5.68 -18.05
C VAL A 117 15.02 6.97 -17.24
N LEU A 118 15.20 6.89 -15.91
CA LEU A 118 15.21 8.06 -15.04
C LEU A 118 16.35 9.00 -15.42
N ASP A 119 17.56 8.47 -15.64
CA ASP A 119 18.72 9.26 -16.04
C ASP A 119 18.51 9.97 -17.38
N SER A 120 17.97 9.27 -18.38
CA SER A 120 17.67 9.84 -19.70
C SER A 120 16.64 10.96 -19.65
N LEU A 121 15.74 10.92 -18.66
CA LEU A 121 14.74 11.95 -18.41
C LEU A 121 15.22 13.05 -17.45
N GLY A 122 16.45 12.94 -16.92
CA GLY A 122 16.98 13.85 -15.90
C GLY A 122 16.23 13.78 -14.57
N LEU A 123 15.65 12.63 -14.26
CA LEU A 123 14.83 12.37 -13.07
C LEU A 123 15.63 11.62 -12.01
N GLN A 124 15.24 11.81 -10.75
CA GLN A 124 15.81 11.08 -9.61
C GLN A 124 14.79 10.07 -9.07
N PRO A 125 15.23 8.91 -8.54
CA PRO A 125 14.32 7.96 -7.90
C PRO A 125 13.50 8.59 -6.78
N ALA A 126 12.19 8.31 -6.74
CA ALA A 126 11.32 8.81 -5.68
C ALA A 126 11.57 8.04 -4.39
N LYS A 127 12.18 8.68 -3.38
CA LYS A 127 12.39 8.09 -2.05
C LYS A 127 11.33 8.59 -1.07
N ILE A 128 10.73 7.69 -0.29
CA ILE A 128 9.81 8.07 0.80
C ILE A 128 10.61 8.62 2.00
N PHE A 129 11.72 7.96 2.31
CA PHE A 129 12.61 8.30 3.41
C PHE A 129 13.99 8.71 2.88
N SER A 130 14.56 9.73 3.51
CA SER A 130 15.97 10.06 3.33
C SER A 130 16.87 9.03 4.03
N THR A 131 18.17 9.04 3.73
CA THR A 131 19.15 8.21 4.43
C THR A 131 19.15 8.48 5.95
N ASP A 132 18.95 9.74 6.34
CA ASP A 132 18.87 10.15 7.75
C ASP A 132 17.57 9.69 8.42
N ASP A 133 16.45 9.71 7.69
CA ASP A 133 15.20 9.13 8.19
C ASP A 133 15.39 7.63 8.46
N LEU A 134 16.00 6.90 7.52
CA LEU A 134 16.25 5.46 7.66
C LEU A 134 17.22 5.13 8.79
N SER A 135 18.26 5.96 9.01
CA SER A 135 19.19 5.75 10.12
C SER A 135 18.51 5.96 11.46
N LYS A 136 17.66 6.99 11.60
CA LYS A 136 16.82 7.23 12.78
C LYS A 136 15.86 6.07 13.04
N LEU A 137 15.18 5.56 12.01
CA LEU A 137 14.27 4.42 12.16
C LEU A 137 15.00 3.17 12.71
N LYS A 138 16.26 2.94 12.32
CA LYS A 138 17.08 1.83 12.81
C LYS A 138 17.63 2.06 14.22
N SER A 139 17.96 3.30 14.57
CA SER A 139 18.58 3.65 15.85
C SER A 139 17.59 3.98 16.96
N SER A 140 16.32 4.24 16.63
CA SER A 140 15.22 4.37 17.59
C SER A 140 15.15 3.09 18.44
N SER A 141 15.71 3.18 19.64
CA SER A 141 15.74 2.10 20.62
C SER A 141 14.33 1.62 20.94
N HIS A 142 14.17 0.30 21.03
CA HIS A 142 12.99 -0.35 21.59
C HIS A 142 12.72 0.26 22.97
N GLY A 143 11.70 1.10 23.09
CA GLY A 143 11.34 1.67 24.37
C GLY A 143 11.05 0.54 25.35
N PHE A 144 11.84 0.42 26.42
CA PHE A 144 11.58 -0.44 27.58
C PHE A 144 10.40 0.10 28.42
N GLY A 145 9.37 0.64 27.76
CA GLY A 145 8.14 1.10 28.38
C GLY A 145 7.08 0.03 28.20
N GLY A 146 6.45 -0.39 29.29
CA GLY A 146 5.25 -1.22 29.21
C GLY A 146 4.15 -0.54 28.40
N GLU A 147 3.13 -1.33 28.03
CA GLU A 147 1.94 -0.83 27.33
C GLU A 147 1.34 0.42 28.02
N GLY A 148 1.17 1.50 27.27
CA GLY A 148 0.53 2.72 27.76
C GLY A 148 -0.99 2.56 27.92
N LYS A 149 -1.58 3.32 28.84
CA LYS A 149 -3.03 3.25 29.15
C LYS A 149 -3.92 3.45 27.92
N GLU A 150 -3.59 4.42 27.05
CA GLU A 150 -4.37 4.70 25.84
C GLU A 150 -4.35 3.53 24.85
N HIS A 151 -3.17 2.95 24.59
CA HIS A 151 -3.03 1.78 23.72
C HIS A 151 -3.89 0.61 24.23
N LYS A 152 -3.77 0.29 25.52
CA LYS A 152 -4.59 -0.75 26.16
C LYS A 152 -6.08 -0.49 26.01
N THR A 153 -6.52 0.75 26.30
CA THR A 153 -7.92 1.14 26.21
C THR A 153 -8.48 1.00 24.79
N ILE A 154 -7.73 1.40 23.75
CA ILE A 154 -8.15 1.26 22.36
C ILE A 154 -8.24 -0.22 21.98
N LYS A 155 -7.22 -1.02 22.32
CA LYS A 155 -7.16 -2.46 22.06
C LYS A 155 -8.34 -3.21 22.69
N ASP A 156 -8.59 -3.00 23.97
CA ASP A 156 -9.69 -3.63 24.71
C ASP A 156 -11.06 -3.19 24.15
N TYR A 157 -11.18 -1.92 23.77
CA TYR A 157 -12.40 -1.39 23.16
C TYR A 157 -12.68 -2.02 21.79
N ILE A 158 -11.70 -2.03 20.88
CA ILE A 158 -11.85 -2.65 19.55
C ILE A 158 -12.21 -4.13 19.67
N CYS A 159 -11.54 -4.86 20.58
CA CYS A 159 -11.82 -6.28 20.81
C CYS A 159 -13.27 -6.55 21.26
N SER A 160 -13.86 -5.63 22.04
CA SER A 160 -15.23 -5.73 22.54
C SER A 160 -16.28 -5.14 21.59
N HIS A 161 -15.89 -4.21 20.72
CA HIS A 161 -16.75 -3.47 19.79
C HIS A 161 -16.17 -3.50 18.36
N PRO A 162 -16.03 -4.68 17.71
CA PRO A 162 -15.43 -4.81 16.38
C PRO A 162 -16.14 -3.98 15.31
N GLU A 163 -17.44 -3.70 15.48
CA GLU A 163 -18.21 -2.86 14.57
C GLU A 163 -17.76 -1.40 14.53
N SER A 164 -17.05 -0.92 15.56
CA SER A 164 -16.45 0.43 15.61
C SER A 164 -15.43 0.66 14.49
N ILE A 165 -14.83 -0.42 13.98
CA ILE A 165 -13.92 -0.42 12.83
C ILE A 165 -14.51 -1.18 11.62
N GLY A 166 -15.83 -1.35 11.60
CA GLY A 166 -16.56 -1.97 10.48
C GLY A 166 -16.49 -3.50 10.42
N ILE A 167 -15.89 -4.17 11.41
CA ILE A 167 -15.82 -5.63 11.47
C ILE A 167 -17.15 -6.18 12.00
N ARG A 168 -17.70 -7.19 11.32
CA ARG A 168 -18.98 -7.82 11.66
C ARG A 168 -18.86 -9.34 11.56
N LYS A 169 -19.84 -10.05 12.12
CA LYS A 169 -19.92 -11.53 12.09
C LYS A 169 -18.71 -12.21 12.76
N VAL A 170 -18.22 -11.59 13.83
CA VAL A 170 -17.16 -12.13 14.67
C VAL A 170 -17.66 -13.41 15.35
N ILE A 171 -16.83 -14.45 15.31
CA ILE A 171 -17.00 -15.74 15.97
C ILE A 171 -16.20 -15.72 17.28
N SER A 172 -14.95 -15.25 17.22
CA SER A 172 -14.08 -15.10 18.39
C SER A 172 -13.26 -13.82 18.27
N ALA A 173 -12.97 -13.21 19.42
CA ALA A 173 -12.18 -12.00 19.56
C ALA A 173 -11.20 -12.16 20.72
N ARG A 174 -9.93 -11.81 20.51
CA ARG A 174 -8.88 -11.94 21.51
C ARG A 174 -7.95 -10.73 21.43
N THR A 175 -7.56 -10.20 22.59
CA THR A 175 -6.41 -9.30 22.67
C THR A 175 -5.14 -10.11 22.89
N GLU A 176 -3.98 -9.54 22.57
CA GLU A 176 -2.67 -10.11 22.90
C GLU A 176 -2.49 -11.54 22.34
N TYR A 177 -2.89 -11.76 21.08
CA TYR A 177 -2.92 -13.09 20.46
C TYR A 177 -1.54 -13.49 19.95
N ASP A 178 -1.03 -14.63 20.43
CA ASP A 178 0.28 -15.15 20.05
C ASP A 178 0.27 -15.81 18.64
N LEU A 179 1.21 -15.41 17.80
CA LEU A 179 1.48 -16.01 16.50
C LEU A 179 2.53 -17.13 16.62
N LEU A 180 2.56 -18.02 15.62
CA LEU A 180 3.57 -19.09 15.54
C LEU A 180 5.01 -18.58 15.43
N SER A 181 5.21 -17.32 15.04
CA SER A 181 6.55 -16.68 15.05
C SER A 181 7.03 -16.31 16.45
N GLY A 182 6.17 -16.36 17.46
CA GLY A 182 6.40 -15.81 18.80
C GLY A 182 6.10 -14.31 18.91
N ASP A 183 5.66 -13.67 17.82
CA ASP A 183 5.09 -12.32 17.88
C ASP A 183 3.68 -12.34 18.48
N ARG A 184 3.21 -11.17 18.92
CA ARG A 184 1.91 -11.04 19.56
C ARG A 184 1.11 -9.88 18.93
N LEU A 185 -0.09 -10.19 18.47
CA LEU A 185 -1.03 -9.23 17.90
C LEU A 185 -1.73 -8.44 19.00
N ASP A 186 -2.07 -7.17 18.73
CA ASP A 186 -2.86 -6.38 19.68
C ASP A 186 -4.29 -6.92 19.77
N VAL A 187 -4.97 -7.08 18.62
CA VAL A 187 -6.30 -7.71 18.55
C VAL A 187 -6.35 -8.70 17.41
N PHE A 188 -7.04 -9.82 17.64
CA PHE A 188 -7.29 -10.86 16.66
C PHE A 188 -8.78 -11.21 16.64
N PHE A 189 -9.34 -11.31 15.44
CA PHE A 189 -10.71 -11.73 15.19
C PHE A 189 -10.76 -12.93 14.25
N GLU A 190 -11.59 -13.90 14.61
CA GLU A 190 -12.10 -14.90 13.67
C GLU A 190 -13.51 -14.51 13.26
N CYS A 191 -13.78 -14.45 11.96
CA CYS A 191 -15.06 -14.03 11.40
C CYS A 191 -15.68 -15.14 10.54
N LYS A 192 -17.02 -15.12 10.42
CA LYS A 192 -17.73 -16.01 9.48
C LYS A 192 -17.22 -15.82 8.06
N GLY A 193 -17.23 -16.91 7.28
CA GLY A 193 -16.72 -16.92 5.91
C GLY A 193 -15.21 -17.11 5.85
N ASN A 194 -14.64 -17.76 6.88
CA ASN A 194 -13.22 -18.10 6.97
C ASN A 194 -12.31 -16.88 6.82
N LYS A 195 -12.56 -15.84 7.60
CA LYS A 195 -11.77 -14.61 7.56
C LYS A 195 -11.15 -14.38 8.92
N HIS A 196 -9.84 -14.20 8.97
CA HIS A 196 -9.11 -13.80 10.17
C HIS A 196 -8.64 -12.36 9.99
N ILE A 197 -8.79 -11.54 11.03
CA ILE A 197 -8.40 -10.13 10.99
C ILE A 197 -7.53 -9.83 12.20
N ALA A 198 -6.32 -9.34 11.96
CA ALA A 198 -5.45 -8.79 13.01
C ALA A 198 -5.51 -7.26 13.01
N ILE A 199 -5.42 -6.67 14.19
CA ILE A 199 -5.31 -5.23 14.38
C ILE A 199 -3.98 -4.93 15.06
N GLU A 200 -3.24 -3.98 14.52
CA GLU A 200 -2.15 -3.29 15.22
C GLU A 200 -2.66 -1.91 15.63
N VAL A 201 -2.43 -1.51 16.88
CA VAL A 201 -2.93 -0.28 17.47
C VAL A 201 -1.81 0.71 17.69
N LYS A 202 -2.05 1.99 17.39
CA LYS A 202 -1.15 3.10 17.76
C LYS A 202 -1.90 4.21 18.52
N PRO A 203 -1.48 4.56 19.75
CA PRO A 203 -2.07 5.68 20.50
C PRO A 203 -1.88 7.01 19.77
N SER A 204 -2.68 8.03 20.13
CA SER A 204 -2.56 9.38 19.54
C SER A 204 -1.20 10.03 19.79
N SER A 205 -0.54 9.62 20.88
CA SER A 205 0.79 10.05 21.29
C SER A 205 1.95 9.35 20.58
N SER A 206 1.69 8.41 19.66
CA SER A 206 2.73 7.63 18.98
C SER A 206 3.68 8.55 18.19
N PRO A 207 5.00 8.49 18.43
CA PRO A 207 5.96 9.23 17.62
C PRO A 207 6.05 8.63 16.20
N GLU A 208 6.52 9.43 15.25
CA GLU A 208 6.60 9.07 13.83
C GLU A 208 7.26 7.70 13.57
N TYR A 209 8.37 7.40 14.24
CA TYR A 209 9.08 6.14 14.06
C TYR A 209 8.27 4.93 14.55
N ASP A 210 7.41 5.10 15.55
CA ASP A 210 6.58 4.02 16.07
C ASP A 210 5.39 3.74 15.15
N ILE A 211 4.84 4.78 14.52
CA ILE A 211 3.84 4.63 13.46
C ILE A 211 4.47 3.90 12.26
N THR A 212 5.67 4.29 11.82
CA THR A 212 6.40 3.58 10.76
C THR A 212 6.64 2.11 11.14
N ARG A 213 6.99 1.82 12.39
CA ARG A 213 7.14 0.46 12.91
C ARG A 213 5.81 -0.31 12.85
N GLY A 214 4.69 0.31 13.23
CA GLY A 214 3.35 -0.27 13.11
C GLY A 214 3.01 -0.72 11.69
N ILE A 215 3.37 0.07 10.68
CA ILE A 215 3.18 -0.30 9.27
C ILE A 215 3.98 -1.58 8.92
N PHE A 216 5.25 -1.66 9.34
CA PHE A 216 6.05 -2.87 9.13
C PHE A 216 5.57 -4.06 9.98
N GLN A 217 5.02 -3.83 11.16
CA GLN A 217 4.36 -4.87 11.97
C GLN A 217 3.17 -5.45 11.21
N CYS A 218 2.34 -4.63 10.55
CA CYS A 218 1.24 -5.13 9.72
C CYS A 218 1.72 -6.04 8.58
N VAL A 219 2.80 -5.66 7.88
CA VAL A 219 3.42 -6.52 6.84
C VAL A 219 3.87 -7.84 7.44
N LYS A 220 4.59 -7.79 8.57
CA LYS A 220 5.10 -8.98 9.27
C LYS A 220 3.95 -9.91 9.68
N TYR A 221 2.91 -9.38 10.31
CA TYR A 221 1.78 -10.17 10.78
C TYR A 221 1.01 -10.82 9.64
N GLN A 222 0.76 -10.09 8.55
CA GLN A 222 0.11 -10.65 7.36
C GLN A 222 0.89 -11.87 6.85
N ALA A 223 2.21 -11.73 6.67
CA ALA A 223 3.07 -12.80 6.20
C ALA A 223 3.10 -14.00 7.15
N VAL A 224 3.20 -13.76 8.47
CA VAL A 224 3.22 -14.84 9.47
C VAL A 224 1.86 -15.55 9.55
N MET A 225 0.75 -14.83 9.50
CA MET A 225 -0.59 -15.43 9.50
C MET A 225 -0.83 -16.26 8.22
N ASP A 226 -0.36 -15.77 7.07
CA ASP A 226 -0.45 -16.52 5.81
C ASP A 226 0.42 -17.79 5.83
N ALA A 227 1.57 -17.75 6.50
CA ALA A 227 2.40 -18.92 6.73
C ALA A 227 1.77 -19.89 7.74
N ALA A 228 1.15 -19.38 8.81
CA ALA A 228 0.48 -20.20 9.82
C ALA A 228 -0.66 -21.05 9.23
N ARG A 229 -1.39 -20.49 8.26
CA ARG A 229 -2.40 -21.21 7.46
C ARG A 229 -1.86 -22.45 6.75
N VAL A 230 -0.60 -22.41 6.32
CA VAL A 230 0.05 -23.58 5.73
C VAL A 230 0.34 -24.63 6.80
N ALA A 231 0.74 -24.21 7.99
CA ALA A 231 1.11 -25.09 9.08
C ALA A 231 -0.10 -25.86 9.66
N ASP A 232 -1.28 -25.24 9.71
CA ASP A 232 -2.50 -25.85 10.25
C ASP A 232 -3.46 -26.41 9.18
N TYR A 233 -3.05 -26.39 7.90
CA TYR A 233 -3.90 -26.72 6.75
C TYR A 233 -5.23 -25.93 6.74
N GLY A 234 -5.16 -24.68 7.20
CA GLY A 234 -6.29 -23.79 7.32
C GLY A 234 -6.84 -23.34 5.97
N ASN A 235 -8.15 -23.13 5.91
CA ASN A 235 -8.82 -22.54 4.77
C ASN A 235 -9.43 -21.20 5.17
N TYR A 236 -8.59 -20.21 5.47
CA TYR A 236 -9.00 -18.86 5.86
C TYR A 236 -8.22 -17.78 5.12
N ASN A 237 -8.79 -16.58 5.01
CA ASN A 237 -8.14 -15.40 4.47
C ASN A 237 -7.74 -14.47 5.60
N ASN A 238 -6.48 -14.05 5.62
CA ASN A 238 -5.95 -13.13 6.62
C ASN A 238 -5.99 -11.69 6.11
N GLU A 239 -6.33 -10.77 7.00
CA GLU A 239 -6.21 -9.33 6.78
C GLU A 239 -5.59 -8.70 8.02
N VAL A 240 -4.79 -7.66 7.82
CA VAL A 240 -4.25 -6.85 8.91
C VAL A 240 -4.62 -5.39 8.72
N ILE A 241 -5.09 -4.74 9.78
CA ILE A 241 -5.49 -3.33 9.78
C ILE A 241 -4.67 -2.58 10.83
N LEU A 242 -4.08 -1.45 10.44
CA LEU A 242 -3.47 -0.51 11.37
C LEU A 242 -4.52 0.48 11.87
N VAL A 243 -4.82 0.49 13.17
CA VAL A 243 -5.74 1.45 13.77
C VAL A 243 -4.98 2.43 14.64
N MET A 244 -5.19 3.71 14.41
CA MET A 244 -4.53 4.75 15.17
C MET A 244 -5.49 5.83 15.64
N ALA A 245 -5.35 6.23 16.91
CA ALA A 245 -6.10 7.34 17.48
C ALA A 245 -5.58 8.71 17.00
N GLY A 246 -4.35 8.75 16.48
CA GLY A 246 -3.74 9.95 15.89
C GLY A 246 -3.92 10.05 14.38
N ILE A 247 -3.15 10.96 13.78
CA ILE A 247 -3.07 11.18 12.33
C ILE A 247 -1.68 10.75 11.85
N MET A 248 -1.65 10.06 10.71
CA MET A 248 -0.44 9.61 10.05
C MET A 248 0.18 10.76 9.23
N SER A 249 1.51 10.89 9.25
CA SER A 249 2.21 11.82 8.36
C SER A 249 2.07 11.43 6.89
N ALA A 250 2.28 12.38 5.98
CA ALA A 250 2.24 12.12 4.54
C ALA A 250 3.23 11.02 4.10
N LYS A 251 4.42 10.95 4.72
CA LYS A 251 5.42 9.91 4.46
C LYS A 251 4.91 8.53 4.87
N ASN A 252 4.33 8.41 6.06
CA ASN A 252 3.78 7.13 6.53
C ASN A 252 2.55 6.71 5.73
N LYS A 253 1.69 7.64 5.28
CA LYS A 253 0.58 7.31 4.35
C LYS A 253 1.10 6.77 3.03
N GLN A 254 2.14 7.40 2.48
CA GLN A 254 2.79 6.92 1.28
C GLN A 254 3.39 5.53 1.48
N LEU A 255 4.04 5.27 2.62
CA LEU A 255 4.56 3.93 2.94
C LEU A 255 3.44 2.89 3.07
N ALA A 256 2.37 3.21 3.80
CA ALA A 256 1.24 2.31 3.99
C ALA A 256 0.56 1.97 2.65
N ASN A 257 0.35 2.97 1.78
CA ASN A 257 -0.20 2.76 0.44
C ASN A 257 0.72 1.89 -0.42
N ASP A 258 2.02 2.22 -0.46
CA ASP A 258 3.01 1.47 -1.24
C ASP A 258 3.11 0.00 -0.80
N LEU A 259 2.84 -0.28 0.49
CA LEU A 259 2.81 -1.63 1.07
C LEU A 259 1.42 -2.26 1.12
N ALA A 260 0.39 -1.60 0.57
CA ALA A 260 -1.01 -2.01 0.60
C ALA A 260 -1.54 -2.34 2.02
N ILE A 261 -1.18 -1.52 3.01
CA ILE A 261 -1.67 -1.63 4.39
C ILE A 261 -2.97 -0.86 4.55
N ASN A 262 -4.02 -1.56 4.97
CA ASN A 262 -5.28 -0.94 5.39
C ASN A 262 -5.09 -0.22 6.72
N TYR A 263 -5.56 1.02 6.82
CA TYR A 263 -5.44 1.78 8.06
C TYR A 263 -6.67 2.65 8.36
N ILE A 264 -6.86 2.94 9.66
CA ILE A 264 -7.90 3.85 10.19
C ILE A 264 -7.20 4.92 11.04
N GLU A 265 -7.41 6.19 10.72
CA GLU A 265 -6.89 7.34 11.48
C GLU A 265 -7.98 7.99 12.32
N ASN A 266 -7.58 8.79 13.32
CA ASN A 266 -8.48 9.50 14.23
C ASN A 266 -9.50 8.58 14.89
N PHE A 267 -9.11 7.36 15.21
CA PHE A 267 -10.01 6.44 15.91
C PHE A 267 -10.37 7.01 17.28
N THR A 268 -11.66 7.09 17.56
CA THR A 268 -12.20 7.50 18.85
C THR A 268 -13.15 6.42 19.37
N LEU A 269 -13.18 6.26 20.69
CA LEU A 269 -14.12 5.35 21.34
C LEU A 269 -15.51 5.97 21.24
N ALA A 270 -16.50 5.22 20.79
CA ALA A 270 -17.89 5.67 20.89
C ALA A 270 -18.30 5.64 22.37
N GLY A 271 -18.88 6.75 22.84
CA GLY A 271 -19.41 6.90 24.19
C GLY A 271 -20.74 6.21 24.41
#